data_AF-A0A7H1MEX1-F1
#
_entry.id   AF-A0A7H1MEX1-F1
#
_cell.length_a   1.000
_cell.length_b   1.000
_cell.length_c   1.000
_cell.angle_alpha   90.00
_cell.angle_beta   90.00
_cell.angle_gamma   90.00
#
_symmetry.space_group_name_H-M   'P 1'
#
loop_
_entity.id
_entity.type
_entity.pdbx_description
1 polymer ?
#
loop_
_entity_poly.entity_id
_entity_poly.type
_entity_poly.pdbx_seq_one_letter_code
_entity_poly.pdbx_strand_id
1 'polypeptide(L)'
;MVRAVFQQLAVEDKPAAIINAEMGTGKTMMSIAAAAALHHAGRHRTLVLSPPRLVYKWRREILKTIPDARVWILNGTDTLVKLLEIRALDRKPEVPEFFIMGRVRMRMGYHWRPSYATRRRWISGEGASEGYAVTEFYCPKCGGEIRDEDGQTYASEQKLKNDLAKNRRFCKREPVKGRLCGEPLWTLCRKDVSEGIAPSVYERVLRTVTSLPGIGPKTAEKLIGLYGEEYLASILENNIQAFSNLMDESGDFLFNERQAARIDRALGNAEFSLGRGGYQPTEFIKRYLPKHFFGLMIVDEGHEYKNYGTAQGQAMGVLARCAEKVLCLTGTLMGGYAEDLFYLLWRLWPQMMIEDGYVYNKANTLGTAGMAFMKQHGVLKEIVRLLVGSTVKGRSAVPKRSATKCARPKPPDFRRWASCAMCCR
;
A
#
# COMPACT_ATOMS: atom_id res chain seq x y z
N MET A 1 -19.19 -8.61 21.73
CA MET A 1 -18.41 -7.93 20.68
C MET A 1 -18.95 -8.19 19.27
N VAL A 2 -18.93 -9.44 18.76
CA VAL A 2 -19.36 -9.76 17.38
C VAL A 2 -20.76 -9.25 17.03
N ARG A 3 -21.76 -9.45 17.92
CA ARG A 3 -23.11 -8.93 17.74
C ARG A 3 -23.16 -7.41 17.57
N ALA A 4 -22.34 -6.67 18.30
CA ALA A 4 -22.31 -5.21 18.22
C ALA A 4 -21.63 -4.73 16.92
N VAL A 5 -20.56 -5.41 16.46
CA VAL A 5 -19.98 -5.18 15.13
C VAL A 5 -21.02 -5.43 14.03
N PHE A 6 -21.75 -6.53 14.12
CA PHE A 6 -22.79 -6.87 13.16
C PHE A 6 -23.92 -5.83 13.17
N GLN A 7 -24.39 -5.42 14.36
CA GLN A 7 -25.39 -4.37 14.50
C GLN A 7 -24.94 -3.07 13.80
N GLN A 8 -23.70 -2.63 14.01
CA GLN A 8 -23.20 -1.40 13.39
C GLN A 8 -23.05 -1.51 11.88
N LEU A 9 -22.45 -2.59 11.38
CA LEU A 9 -22.07 -2.71 9.97
C LEU A 9 -23.22 -3.20 9.09
N ALA A 10 -24.08 -4.10 9.59
CA ALA A 10 -25.15 -4.72 8.81
C ALA A 10 -26.52 -4.06 9.05
N VAL A 11 -26.85 -3.70 10.30
CA VAL A 11 -28.19 -3.20 10.65
C VAL A 11 -28.26 -1.68 10.60
N GLU A 12 -27.32 -0.98 11.25
CA GLU A 12 -27.22 0.48 11.23
C GLU A 12 -26.53 1.02 9.96
N ASP A 13 -26.03 0.11 9.10
CA ASP A 13 -25.32 0.40 7.86
C ASP A 13 -24.19 1.43 7.99
N LYS A 14 -23.51 1.47 9.15
CA LYS A 14 -22.33 2.32 9.35
C LYS A 14 -21.20 1.87 8.43
N PRO A 15 -20.37 2.78 7.88
CA PRO A 15 -19.31 2.41 6.95
C PRO A 15 -18.15 1.68 7.64
N ALA A 16 -17.95 1.91 8.94
CA ALA A 16 -16.85 1.32 9.68
C ALA A 16 -17.18 1.06 11.16
N ALA A 17 -16.47 0.09 11.73
CA ALA A 17 -16.48 -0.24 13.16
C ALA A 17 -15.06 -0.49 13.65
N ILE A 18 -14.79 -0.21 14.92
CA ILE A 18 -13.48 -0.37 15.56
C ILE A 18 -13.62 -1.32 16.75
N ILE A 19 -12.80 -2.36 16.79
CA ILE A 19 -12.59 -3.20 17.96
C ILE A 19 -11.31 -2.74 18.65
N ASN A 20 -11.47 -2.12 19.82
CA ASN A 20 -10.37 -1.74 20.69
C ASN A 20 -10.31 -2.73 21.86
N ALA A 21 -9.31 -3.61 21.89
CA ALA A 21 -9.18 -4.61 22.94
C ALA A 21 -7.72 -4.99 23.16
N GLU A 22 -7.34 -5.33 24.39
CA GLU A 22 -5.96 -5.66 24.74
C GLU A 22 -5.37 -6.79 23.88
N MET A 23 -4.04 -6.85 23.80
CA MET A 23 -3.35 -7.94 23.11
C MET A 23 -3.71 -9.29 23.77
N GLY A 24 -4.07 -10.29 22.97
CA GLY A 24 -4.44 -11.63 23.49
C GLY A 24 -5.94 -11.86 23.72
N THR A 25 -6.79 -10.83 23.67
CA THR A 25 -8.25 -10.93 23.90
C THR A 25 -9.07 -11.59 22.78
N GLY A 26 -8.42 -12.15 21.75
CA GLY A 26 -9.12 -12.85 20.67
C GLY A 26 -9.70 -11.96 19.56
N LYS A 27 -9.18 -10.73 19.37
CA LYS A 27 -9.60 -9.81 18.27
C LYS A 27 -9.68 -10.49 16.91
N THR A 28 -8.70 -11.32 16.57
CA THR A 28 -8.66 -12.07 15.31
C THR A 28 -9.87 -12.99 15.17
N MET A 29 -10.13 -13.84 16.16
CA MET A 29 -11.31 -14.72 16.16
C MET A 29 -12.63 -13.93 16.11
N MET A 30 -12.75 -12.84 16.86
CA MET A 30 -13.93 -11.97 16.81
C MET A 30 -14.17 -11.39 15.41
N SER A 31 -13.09 -10.98 14.73
CA SER A 31 -13.17 -10.41 13.38
C SER A 31 -13.51 -11.46 12.31
N ILE A 32 -13.00 -12.69 12.46
CA ILE A 32 -13.31 -13.82 11.58
C ILE A 32 -14.80 -14.20 11.74
N ALA A 33 -15.29 -14.27 12.98
CA ALA A 33 -16.70 -14.51 13.27
C ALA A 33 -17.61 -13.39 12.72
N ALA A 34 -17.19 -12.12 12.84
CA ALA A 34 -17.93 -10.99 12.27
C ALA A 34 -17.98 -11.07 10.74
N ALA A 35 -16.88 -11.44 10.08
CA ALA A 35 -16.84 -11.65 8.63
C ALA A 35 -17.78 -12.79 8.19
N ALA A 36 -17.82 -13.90 8.94
CA ALA A 36 -18.75 -14.99 8.67
C ALA A 36 -20.22 -14.54 8.80
N ALA A 37 -20.56 -13.79 9.85
CA ALA A 37 -21.91 -13.26 10.02
C ALA A 37 -22.29 -12.27 8.90
N LEU A 38 -21.37 -11.38 8.53
CA LEU A 38 -21.57 -10.40 7.45
C LEU A 38 -21.71 -11.07 6.07
N HIS A 39 -21.03 -12.20 5.84
CA HIS A 39 -21.21 -12.99 4.62
C HIS A 39 -22.67 -13.46 4.46
N HIS A 40 -23.30 -13.92 5.55
CA HIS A 40 -24.73 -14.31 5.54
C HIS A 40 -25.66 -13.11 5.33
N ALA A 41 -25.22 -11.90 5.70
CA ALA A 41 -25.92 -10.64 5.43
C ALA A 41 -25.64 -10.05 4.03
N GLY A 42 -25.05 -10.83 3.11
CA GLY A 42 -24.78 -10.41 1.73
C GLY A 42 -23.47 -9.66 1.51
N ARG A 43 -22.65 -9.45 2.55
CA ARG A 43 -21.33 -8.81 2.45
C ARG A 43 -20.27 -9.87 2.17
N HIS A 44 -20.21 -10.26 0.92
CA HIS A 44 -19.32 -11.31 0.46
C HIS A 44 -17.87 -10.81 0.30
N ARG A 45 -16.90 -11.71 0.47
CA ARG A 45 -15.45 -11.46 0.32
C ARG A 45 -14.88 -10.48 1.34
N THR A 46 -13.94 -10.99 2.13
CA THR A 46 -13.28 -10.24 3.19
C THR A 46 -11.82 -9.99 2.85
N LEU A 47 -11.43 -8.73 2.68
CA LEU A 47 -10.02 -8.34 2.57
C LEU A 47 -9.43 -8.15 3.96
N VAL A 48 -8.36 -8.85 4.29
CA VAL A 48 -7.63 -8.72 5.56
C VAL A 48 -6.31 -8.03 5.31
N LEU A 49 -6.09 -6.90 5.97
CA LEU A 49 -4.79 -6.26 6.06
C LEU A 49 -4.11 -6.67 7.35
N SER A 50 -2.98 -7.35 7.25
CA SER A 50 -2.25 -7.81 8.43
C SER A 50 -0.80 -7.32 8.43
N PRO A 51 -0.15 -7.27 9.60
CA PRO A 51 1.31 -7.27 9.67
C PRO A 51 1.88 -8.45 8.85
N PRO A 52 3.03 -8.30 8.16
CA PRO A 52 3.52 -9.32 7.22
C PRO A 52 3.77 -10.68 7.89
N ARG A 53 4.29 -10.66 9.12
CA ARG A 53 4.52 -11.86 9.93
C ARG A 53 3.24 -12.58 10.39
N LEU A 54 2.07 -11.95 10.25
CA LEU A 54 0.80 -12.52 10.71
C LEU A 54 -0.04 -13.12 9.58
N VAL A 55 0.37 -12.96 8.31
CA VAL A 55 -0.39 -13.41 7.14
C VAL A 55 -0.75 -14.90 7.21
N TYR A 56 0.24 -15.75 7.50
CA TYR A 56 0.02 -17.20 7.62
C TYR A 56 -0.69 -17.59 8.91
N LYS A 57 -0.52 -16.79 9.98
CA LYS A 57 -1.29 -16.96 11.21
C LYS A 57 -2.78 -16.73 10.95
N TRP A 58 -3.12 -15.63 10.26
CA TRP A 58 -4.47 -15.34 9.82
C TRP A 58 -5.07 -16.47 8.98
N ARG A 59 -4.33 -17.01 8.00
CA ARG A 59 -4.79 -18.18 7.23
C ARG A 59 -5.15 -19.37 8.13
N ARG A 60 -4.25 -19.73 9.06
CA ARG A 60 -4.49 -20.85 10.00
C ARG A 60 -5.70 -20.59 10.88
N GLU A 61 -5.83 -19.39 11.43
CA GLU A 61 -6.96 -19.02 12.29
C GLU A 61 -8.29 -19.03 11.54
N ILE A 62 -8.32 -18.54 10.29
CA ILE A 62 -9.53 -18.57 9.44
C ILE A 62 -9.96 -20.02 9.19
N LEU A 63 -9.05 -20.86 8.68
CA LEU A 63 -9.36 -22.25 8.35
C LEU A 63 -9.73 -23.09 9.58
N LYS A 64 -9.21 -22.73 10.77
CA LYS A 64 -9.60 -23.36 12.03
C LYS A 64 -10.98 -22.91 12.52
N THR A 65 -11.35 -21.66 12.26
CA THR A 65 -12.59 -21.05 12.79
C THR A 65 -13.79 -21.32 11.89
N ILE A 66 -13.59 -21.29 10.57
CA ILE A 66 -14.64 -21.48 9.57
C ILE A 66 -14.22 -22.65 8.67
N PRO A 67 -14.83 -23.84 8.85
CA PRO A 67 -14.68 -24.95 7.92
C PRO A 67 -15.03 -24.50 6.49
N ASP A 68 -14.29 -24.99 5.50
CA ASP A 68 -14.50 -24.71 4.07
C ASP A 68 -14.29 -23.25 3.62
N ALA A 69 -13.86 -22.35 4.51
CA ALA A 69 -13.49 -21.00 4.12
C ALA A 69 -12.37 -21.00 3.08
N ARG A 70 -12.51 -20.17 2.06
CA ARG A 70 -11.49 -20.04 1.01
C ARG A 70 -10.54 -18.91 1.37
N VAL A 71 -9.23 -19.16 1.28
CA VAL A 71 -8.22 -18.16 1.65
C VAL A 71 -7.23 -17.91 0.51
N TRP A 72 -7.09 -16.65 0.11
CA TRP A 72 -6.15 -16.17 -0.89
C TRP A 72 -5.05 -15.35 -0.21
N ILE A 73 -3.78 -15.65 -0.50
CA ILE A 73 -2.64 -14.87 0.00
C ILE A 73 -2.12 -13.96 -1.11
N LEU A 74 -2.21 -12.64 -0.88
CA LEU A 74 -1.83 -11.57 -1.82
C LEU A 74 -0.52 -10.87 -1.38
N ASN A 75 0.51 -11.68 -1.08
CA ASN A 75 1.83 -11.17 -0.66
C ASN A 75 3.00 -11.65 -1.50
N GLY A 76 2.77 -12.67 -2.34
CA GLY A 76 3.76 -13.28 -3.22
C GLY A 76 3.92 -12.52 -4.54
N THR A 77 4.86 -12.96 -5.34
CA THR A 77 5.15 -12.39 -6.67
C THR A 77 4.11 -12.78 -7.72
N ASP A 78 3.34 -13.81 -7.42
CA ASP A 78 2.14 -14.24 -8.12
C ASP A 78 0.91 -13.39 -7.79
N THR A 79 1.02 -12.36 -6.94
CA THR A 79 -0.14 -11.54 -6.53
C THR A 79 -0.87 -10.95 -7.73
N LEU A 80 -0.17 -10.51 -8.77
CA LEU A 80 -0.82 -9.99 -9.98
C LEU A 80 -1.59 -11.08 -10.73
N VAL A 81 -1.03 -12.30 -10.83
CA VAL A 81 -1.70 -13.45 -11.46
C VAL A 81 -2.96 -13.81 -10.69
N LYS A 82 -2.84 -13.96 -9.37
CA LYS A 82 -3.99 -14.16 -8.47
C LYS A 82 -5.04 -13.07 -8.63
N LEU A 83 -4.63 -11.80 -8.72
CA LEU A 83 -5.57 -10.69 -8.90
C LEU A 83 -6.28 -10.73 -10.26
N LEU A 84 -5.62 -11.21 -11.31
CA LEU A 84 -6.24 -11.45 -12.61
C LEU A 84 -7.24 -12.61 -12.55
N GLU A 85 -6.89 -13.70 -11.87
CA GLU A 85 -7.82 -14.82 -11.61
C GLU A 85 -9.04 -14.34 -10.80
N ILE A 86 -8.80 -13.57 -9.74
CA ILE A 86 -9.84 -12.99 -8.89
C ILE A 86 -10.76 -12.07 -9.69
N ARG A 87 -10.21 -11.27 -10.60
CA ARG A 87 -11.00 -10.42 -11.49
C ARG A 87 -11.88 -11.25 -12.43
N ALA A 88 -11.41 -12.41 -12.86
CA ALA A 88 -12.16 -13.33 -13.71
C ALA A 88 -13.21 -14.14 -12.93
N LEU A 89 -13.25 -14.06 -11.59
CA LEU A 89 -14.27 -14.71 -10.77
C LEU A 89 -15.63 -14.01 -10.94
N ASP A 90 -16.41 -14.42 -11.94
CA ASP A 90 -17.79 -13.98 -12.11
C ASP A 90 -18.76 -14.94 -11.43
N ARG A 91 -18.66 -15.02 -10.09
CA ARG A 91 -19.56 -15.84 -9.28
C ARG A 91 -19.84 -15.20 -7.93
N LYS A 92 -21.00 -15.47 -7.36
CA LYS A 92 -21.27 -15.18 -5.95
C LYS A 92 -20.63 -16.27 -5.09
N PRO A 93 -19.82 -15.94 -4.07
CA PRO A 93 -19.19 -16.97 -3.26
C PRO A 93 -20.21 -17.61 -2.32
N GLU A 94 -20.26 -18.94 -2.33
CA GLU A 94 -21.11 -19.76 -1.47
C GLU A 94 -20.58 -19.89 -0.03
N VAL A 95 -19.25 -19.78 0.11
CA VAL A 95 -18.53 -19.83 1.39
C VAL A 95 -17.81 -18.50 1.64
N PRO A 96 -17.50 -18.16 2.90
CA PRO A 96 -16.67 -17.00 3.20
C PRO A 96 -15.30 -17.08 2.50
N GLU A 97 -15.03 -16.14 1.58
CA GLU A 97 -13.73 -15.97 0.93
C GLU A 97 -12.93 -14.87 1.63
N PHE A 98 -11.70 -15.17 2.03
CA PHE A 98 -10.76 -14.25 2.66
C PHE A 98 -9.57 -13.98 1.75
N PHE A 99 -9.15 -12.72 1.66
CA PHE A 99 -8.03 -12.25 0.87
C PHE A 99 -7.05 -11.56 1.81
N ILE A 100 -5.88 -12.15 2.06
CA ILE A 100 -4.95 -11.66 3.08
C ILE A 100 -3.80 -10.95 2.39
N MET A 101 -3.61 -9.68 2.75
CA MET A 101 -2.56 -8.82 2.24
C MET A 101 -1.75 -8.23 3.40
N GLY A 102 -0.43 -8.23 3.25
CA GLY A 102 0.51 -7.67 4.21
C GLY A 102 0.62 -6.15 4.03
N ARG A 103 0.60 -5.41 5.13
CA ARG A 103 0.65 -3.93 5.12
C ARG A 103 1.84 -3.30 4.39
N VAL A 104 2.95 -4.03 4.25
CA VAL A 104 4.16 -3.53 3.56
C VAL A 104 3.96 -3.53 2.05
N ARG A 105 3.16 -4.46 1.51
CA ARG A 105 2.83 -4.53 0.08
C ARG A 105 1.78 -3.51 -0.35
N MET A 106 1.07 -2.94 0.61
CA MET A 106 0.10 -1.88 0.39
C MET A 106 0.76 -0.52 0.30
N ARG A 107 1.15 -0.13 -0.91
CA ARG A 107 1.52 1.25 -1.21
C ARG A 107 0.72 1.70 -2.44
N MET A 108 0.95 2.95 -2.82
CA MET A 108 0.53 3.50 -4.11
C MET A 108 1.77 3.79 -4.97
N GLY A 109 1.74 3.39 -6.24
CA GLY A 109 2.87 3.52 -7.17
C GLY A 109 3.23 2.23 -7.88
N TYR A 110 3.99 2.36 -8.96
CA TYR A 110 4.62 1.25 -9.65
C TYR A 110 5.69 1.87 -10.54
N HIS A 111 6.76 1.13 -10.80
CA HIS A 111 7.74 1.58 -11.78
C HIS A 111 7.15 1.38 -13.17
N TRP A 112 7.29 2.41 -13.98
CA TRP A 112 6.84 2.39 -15.36
C TRP A 112 7.90 3.09 -16.20
N ARG A 113 7.93 2.71 -17.48
CA ARG A 113 8.77 3.32 -18.49
C ARG A 113 7.91 3.75 -19.67
N PRO A 114 8.33 4.78 -20.41
CA PRO A 114 7.76 5.09 -21.71
C PRO A 114 7.68 3.85 -22.62
N SER A 115 6.61 3.72 -23.38
CA SER A 115 6.40 2.64 -24.35
C SER A 115 6.07 3.23 -25.72
N TYR A 116 6.97 3.01 -26.67
CA TYR A 116 6.88 3.49 -28.05
C TYR A 116 7.67 2.58 -28.98
N ALA A 117 7.29 2.58 -30.25
CA ALA A 117 8.04 1.97 -31.34
C ALA A 117 8.90 3.06 -32.02
N THR A 118 10.10 2.69 -32.45
CA THR A 118 11.02 3.60 -33.12
C THR A 118 11.14 3.22 -34.59
N ARG A 119 11.13 4.20 -35.49
CA ARG A 119 11.46 4.02 -36.91
C ARG A 119 12.55 4.99 -37.31
N ARG A 120 13.41 4.58 -38.24
CA ARG A 120 14.42 5.45 -38.85
C ARG A 120 13.94 5.85 -40.24
N ARG A 121 13.86 7.15 -40.50
CA ARG A 121 13.56 7.72 -41.81
C ARG A 121 14.79 8.46 -42.30
N TRP A 122 15.16 8.22 -43.56
CA TRP A 122 16.27 8.93 -44.18
C TRP A 122 15.72 10.19 -44.85
N ILE A 123 16.29 11.35 -44.56
CA ILE A 123 15.95 12.62 -45.20
C ILE A 123 17.11 13.00 -46.11
N SER A 124 16.84 13.07 -47.41
CA SER A 124 17.78 13.58 -48.41
C SER A 124 17.98 15.08 -48.22
N GLY A 125 19.24 15.51 -48.13
CA GLY A 125 19.60 16.92 -48.23
C GLY A 125 19.47 17.43 -49.66
N GLU A 126 19.41 18.74 -49.83
CA GLU A 126 19.51 19.38 -51.15
C GLU A 126 20.90 19.08 -51.75
N GLY A 127 20.96 18.07 -52.61
CA GLY A 127 22.19 17.48 -53.11
C GLY A 127 22.27 16.01 -52.71
N ALA A 128 21.82 15.13 -53.62
CA ALA A 128 21.48 13.71 -53.39
C ALA A 128 22.61 12.80 -52.82
N SER A 129 23.79 13.33 -52.50
CA SER A 129 24.92 12.64 -51.88
C SER A 129 25.01 12.79 -50.35
N GLU A 130 24.28 13.74 -49.74
CA GLU A 130 24.27 13.92 -48.29
C GLU A 130 22.84 13.88 -47.75
N GLY A 131 22.62 13.06 -46.71
CA GLY A 131 21.35 12.97 -46.01
C GLY A 131 21.57 12.49 -44.58
N TYR A 132 20.58 12.72 -43.73
CA TYR A 132 20.66 12.34 -42.31
C TYR A 132 19.49 11.45 -41.92
N ALA A 133 19.77 10.50 -41.02
CA ALA A 133 18.76 9.62 -40.47
C ALA A 133 18.03 10.32 -39.32
N VAL A 134 16.72 10.48 -39.44
CA VAL A 134 15.84 10.96 -38.37
C VAL A 134 15.18 9.76 -37.69
N THR A 135 15.16 9.82 -36.37
CA THR A 135 14.50 8.81 -35.53
C THR A 135 13.11 9.32 -35.14
N GLU A 136 12.08 8.55 -35.48
CA GLU A 136 10.69 8.88 -35.26
C GLU A 136 10.03 7.89 -34.31
N PHE A 137 9.01 8.36 -33.58
CA PHE A 137 8.42 7.62 -32.46
C PHE A 137 6.92 7.43 -32.65
N TYR A 138 6.48 6.19 -32.47
CA TYR A 138 5.13 5.75 -32.80
C TYR A 138 4.50 4.95 -31.66
N CYS A 139 3.17 4.98 -31.59
CA CYS A 139 2.41 4.13 -30.69
C CYS A 139 2.66 2.64 -31.03
N PRO A 140 2.97 1.79 -30.04
CA PRO A 140 3.33 0.39 -30.29
C PRO A 140 2.17 -0.45 -30.82
N LYS A 141 0.92 -0.04 -30.60
CA LYS A 141 -0.27 -0.77 -31.02
C LYS A 141 -0.83 -0.30 -32.36
N CYS A 142 -1.11 1.00 -32.49
CA CYS A 142 -1.74 1.51 -33.71
C CYS A 142 -0.75 2.11 -34.71
N GLY A 143 0.51 2.32 -34.34
CA GLY A 143 1.48 2.99 -35.21
C GLY A 143 1.20 4.48 -35.45
N GLY A 144 0.36 5.12 -34.65
CA GLY A 144 0.17 6.58 -34.69
C GLY A 144 1.40 7.31 -34.18
N GLU A 145 1.82 8.36 -34.89
CA GLU A 145 2.97 9.19 -34.49
C GLU A 145 2.73 9.86 -33.13
N ILE A 146 3.73 9.81 -32.25
CA ILE A 146 3.65 10.41 -30.91
C ILE A 146 4.08 11.87 -31.00
N ARG A 147 3.18 12.76 -30.58
CA ARG A 147 3.36 14.21 -30.60
C ARG A 147 3.28 14.80 -29.19
N ASP A 148 3.93 15.94 -28.98
CA ASP A 148 3.86 16.70 -27.72
C ASP A 148 2.48 17.35 -27.50
N GLU A 149 2.35 18.25 -26.52
CA GLU A 149 1.08 18.94 -26.25
C GLU A 149 0.75 19.98 -27.31
N ASP A 150 1.76 20.54 -27.97
CA ASP A 150 1.64 21.53 -29.05
C ASP A 150 1.46 20.89 -30.44
N GLY A 151 1.45 19.56 -30.50
CA GLY A 151 1.25 18.80 -31.74
C GLY A 151 2.52 18.60 -32.57
N GLN A 152 3.70 18.89 -32.03
CA GLN A 152 4.99 18.72 -32.70
C GLN A 152 5.61 17.34 -32.43
N THR A 153 6.50 16.92 -33.34
CA THR A 153 7.26 15.67 -33.23
C THR A 153 8.49 15.84 -32.36
N TYR A 154 8.90 14.78 -31.65
CA TYR A 154 10.08 14.83 -30.80
C TYR A 154 11.37 14.72 -31.62
N ALA A 155 12.25 15.71 -31.46
CA ALA A 155 13.56 15.74 -32.14
C ALA A 155 14.58 14.71 -31.58
N SER A 156 14.38 14.19 -30.36
CA SER A 156 15.27 13.20 -29.76
C SER A 156 14.56 12.27 -28.80
N GLU A 157 15.10 11.05 -28.65
CA GLU A 157 14.56 10.03 -27.74
C GLU A 157 14.60 10.50 -26.28
N GLN A 158 15.62 11.27 -25.89
CA GLN A 158 15.75 11.80 -24.54
C GLN A 158 14.58 12.76 -24.19
N LYS A 159 14.21 13.64 -25.13
CA LYS A 159 13.09 14.57 -24.95
C LYS A 159 11.76 13.81 -24.82
N LEU A 160 11.54 12.82 -25.68
CA LEU A 160 10.37 11.94 -25.60
C LEU A 160 10.31 11.20 -24.26
N LYS A 161 11.42 10.57 -23.84
CA LYS A 161 11.48 9.86 -22.56
C LYS A 161 11.17 10.79 -21.40
N ASN A 162 11.73 12.00 -21.38
CA ASN A 162 11.49 12.97 -20.31
C ASN A 162 10.04 13.44 -20.27
N ASP A 163 9.43 13.71 -21.42
CA ASP A 163 8.01 14.10 -21.49
C ASP A 163 7.10 12.93 -21.07
N LEU A 164 7.28 11.78 -21.70
CA LEU A 164 6.52 10.59 -21.40
C LEU A 164 6.75 10.10 -19.98
N ALA A 165 7.88 10.40 -19.31
CA ALA A 165 8.16 10.03 -17.92
C ALA A 165 7.50 10.98 -16.89
N LYS A 166 7.23 12.23 -17.27
CA LYS A 166 6.51 13.17 -16.38
C LYS A 166 5.04 12.77 -16.23
N ASN A 167 4.40 12.44 -17.35
CA ASN A 167 2.97 12.18 -17.41
C ASN A 167 2.67 10.84 -18.08
N ARG A 168 1.84 10.01 -17.44
CA ARG A 168 1.33 8.75 -18.00
C ARG A 168 0.32 9.02 -19.12
N ARG A 169 0.81 9.35 -20.31
CA ARG A 169 0.01 9.70 -21.49
C ARG A 169 -0.57 8.48 -22.20
N PHE A 170 -1.66 8.69 -22.89
CA PHE A 170 -2.31 7.71 -23.77
C PHE A 170 -2.19 8.17 -25.22
N CYS A 171 -2.23 7.23 -26.15
CA CYS A 171 -2.20 7.50 -27.58
C CYS A 171 -3.40 8.38 -27.98
N LYS A 172 -3.10 9.55 -28.54
CA LYS A 172 -4.07 10.55 -29.03
C LYS A 172 -4.32 10.45 -30.55
N ARG A 173 -3.98 9.32 -31.18
CA ARG A 173 -4.23 9.14 -32.62
C ARG A 173 -5.72 9.31 -32.90
N GLU A 174 -6.05 10.05 -33.95
CA GLU A 174 -7.42 10.24 -34.40
C GLU A 174 -8.13 8.89 -34.65
N PRO A 175 -9.44 8.81 -34.38
CA PRO A 175 -10.20 7.58 -34.57
C PRO A 175 -10.14 7.10 -36.02
N VAL A 176 -9.75 5.84 -36.22
CA VAL A 176 -9.89 5.18 -37.53
C VAL A 176 -11.14 4.30 -37.46
N LYS A 177 -12.11 4.53 -38.36
CA LYS A 177 -13.42 3.84 -38.34
C LYS A 177 -14.15 3.97 -36.99
N GLY A 178 -14.10 5.14 -36.36
CA GLY A 178 -14.80 5.43 -35.10
C GLY A 178 -14.19 4.79 -33.83
N ARG A 179 -13.06 4.06 -33.92
CA ARG A 179 -12.36 3.55 -32.74
C ARG A 179 -11.12 4.39 -32.40
N LEU A 180 -11.12 4.94 -31.19
CA LEU A 180 -9.93 5.54 -30.59
C LEU A 180 -8.92 4.45 -30.19
N CYS A 181 -7.62 4.71 -30.38
CA CYS A 181 -6.59 3.76 -29.96
C CYS A 181 -6.53 3.65 -28.43
N GLY A 182 -6.37 4.78 -27.74
CA GLY A 182 -6.33 4.85 -26.28
C GLY A 182 -5.22 4.04 -25.62
N GLU A 183 -4.25 3.52 -26.38
CA GLU A 183 -3.19 2.68 -25.83
C GLU A 183 -2.28 3.50 -24.91
N PRO A 184 -1.94 3.01 -23.70
CA PRO A 184 -0.98 3.69 -22.84
C PRO A 184 0.38 3.79 -23.53
N LEU A 185 0.96 5.00 -23.58
CA LEU A 185 2.34 5.23 -24.06
C LEU A 185 3.38 4.96 -22.96
N TRP A 186 3.02 4.08 -22.04
CA TRP A 186 3.83 3.66 -20.91
C TRP A 186 3.53 2.19 -20.61
N THR A 187 4.53 1.49 -20.10
CA THR A 187 4.39 0.11 -19.67
C THR A 187 5.04 -0.06 -18.31
N LEU A 188 4.59 -1.06 -17.56
CA LEU A 188 5.17 -1.41 -16.28
C LEU A 188 6.62 -1.87 -16.49
N CYS A 189 7.52 -1.39 -15.65
CA CYS A 189 8.91 -1.82 -15.63
C CYS A 189 9.35 -2.16 -14.21
N ARG A 190 10.53 -2.76 -14.08
CA ARG A 190 11.17 -3.00 -12.78
C ARG A 190 12.15 -1.88 -12.50
N LYS A 191 12.30 -1.51 -11.23
CA LYS A 191 13.31 -0.55 -10.78
C LYS A 191 14.73 -0.95 -11.20
N ASP A 192 14.99 -2.26 -11.28
CA ASP A 192 16.30 -2.82 -11.61
C ASP A 192 16.52 -3.03 -13.12
N VAL A 193 15.50 -2.78 -13.96
CA VAL A 193 15.56 -3.01 -15.43
C VAL A 193 15.53 -1.67 -16.19
N SER A 194 15.61 -0.53 -15.49
CA SER A 194 15.71 0.78 -16.15
C SER A 194 17.06 1.01 -16.84
N GLU A 195 18.09 0.20 -16.57
CA GLU A 195 19.47 0.43 -17.07
C GLU A 195 20.19 -0.76 -17.73
N GLY A 196 19.59 -1.95 -17.86
CA GLY A 196 20.29 -3.09 -18.45
C GLY A 196 19.73 -4.44 -18.02
N ILE A 197 20.38 -5.50 -18.49
CA ILE A 197 20.02 -6.93 -18.35
C ILE A 197 19.41 -7.23 -16.99
N ALA A 198 18.24 -7.88 -16.97
CA ALA A 198 17.59 -8.26 -15.73
C ALA A 198 18.50 -9.23 -14.95
N PRO A 199 18.80 -8.97 -13.66
CA PRO A 199 19.66 -9.83 -12.87
C PRO A 199 19.08 -11.24 -12.78
N SER A 200 19.96 -12.24 -12.78
CA SER A 200 19.58 -13.66 -12.70
C SER A 200 18.80 -13.96 -11.41
N VAL A 201 18.17 -15.14 -11.31
CA VAL A 201 17.52 -15.56 -10.05
C VAL A 201 18.59 -15.65 -8.95
N TYR A 202 19.73 -16.26 -9.25
CA TYR A 202 20.92 -16.28 -8.41
C TYR A 202 21.28 -14.91 -7.82
N GLU A 203 21.55 -13.91 -8.66
CA GLU A 203 22.00 -12.59 -8.21
C GLU A 203 20.98 -11.89 -7.31
N ARG A 204 19.69 -12.05 -7.64
CA ARG A 204 18.60 -11.47 -6.85
C ARG A 204 18.51 -12.12 -5.47
N VAL A 205 18.61 -13.44 -5.40
CA VAL A 205 18.60 -14.19 -4.13
C VAL A 205 19.85 -13.83 -3.32
N LEU A 206 21.04 -13.85 -3.92
CA LEU A 206 22.29 -13.52 -3.25
C LEU A 206 22.28 -12.13 -2.63
N ARG A 207 21.89 -11.11 -3.41
CA ARG A 207 21.74 -9.73 -2.92
C ARG A 207 20.75 -9.64 -1.77
N THR A 208 19.64 -10.38 -1.86
CA THR A 208 18.57 -10.37 -0.87
C THR A 208 19.01 -11.02 0.44
N VAL A 209 19.54 -12.24 0.37
CA VAL A 209 19.98 -13.01 1.53
C VAL A 209 21.12 -12.29 2.25
N THR A 210 22.04 -11.66 1.52
CA THR A 210 23.14 -10.87 2.10
C THR A 210 22.66 -9.59 2.81
N SER A 211 21.50 -9.04 2.42
CA SER A 211 20.93 -7.88 3.10
C SER A 211 20.32 -8.19 4.47
N LEU A 212 20.13 -9.48 4.80
CA LEU A 212 19.53 -9.92 6.04
C LEU A 212 20.53 -9.86 7.21
N PRO A 213 20.07 -9.50 8.42
CA PRO A 213 20.95 -9.33 9.56
C PRO A 213 21.60 -10.66 9.96
N GLY A 214 22.93 -10.67 10.01
CA GLY A 214 23.71 -11.83 10.44
C GLY A 214 24.01 -12.84 9.32
N ILE A 215 23.75 -12.50 8.06
CA ILE A 215 24.12 -13.33 6.91
C ILE A 215 25.11 -12.56 6.03
N GLY A 216 26.34 -13.09 5.91
CA GLY A 216 27.36 -12.55 5.01
C GLY A 216 27.33 -13.19 3.62
N PRO A 217 28.08 -12.65 2.64
CA PRO A 217 28.06 -13.13 1.25
C PRO A 217 28.44 -14.61 1.12
N LYS A 218 29.48 -15.07 1.82
CA LYS A 218 29.89 -16.49 1.83
C LYS A 218 28.80 -17.42 2.39
N THR A 219 28.07 -16.97 3.41
CA THR A 219 26.96 -17.74 4.00
C THR A 219 25.77 -17.77 3.04
N ALA A 220 25.50 -16.65 2.36
CA ALA A 220 24.45 -16.56 1.34
C ALA A 220 24.73 -17.50 0.15
N GLU A 221 25.96 -17.55 -0.35
CA GLU A 221 26.37 -18.49 -1.40
C GLU A 221 26.20 -19.95 -0.98
N LYS A 222 26.60 -20.30 0.26
CA LYS A 222 26.38 -21.64 0.81
C LYS A 222 24.91 -22.00 0.88
N LEU A 223 24.04 -21.08 1.31
CA LEU A 223 22.60 -21.30 1.35
C LEU A 223 22.04 -21.55 -0.06
N ILE A 224 22.47 -20.77 -1.04
CA ILE A 224 22.04 -20.96 -2.43
C ILE A 224 22.53 -22.31 -2.96
N GLY A 225 23.75 -22.73 -2.63
CA GLY A 225 24.28 -24.04 -3.00
C GLY A 225 23.50 -25.21 -2.40
N LEU A 226 23.07 -25.10 -1.12
CA LEU A 226 22.35 -26.17 -0.42
C LEU A 226 20.90 -26.32 -0.87
N TYR A 227 20.18 -25.20 -1.04
CA TYR A 227 18.74 -25.22 -1.26
C TYR A 227 18.34 -24.93 -2.71
N GLY A 228 19.26 -24.42 -3.52
CA GLY A 228 18.98 -23.94 -4.87
C GLY A 228 18.36 -22.54 -4.91
N GLU A 229 18.68 -21.80 -5.97
CA GLU A 229 18.21 -20.42 -6.15
C GLU A 229 16.69 -20.31 -6.36
N GLU A 230 16.08 -21.26 -7.06
CA GLU A 230 14.63 -21.23 -7.34
C GLU A 230 13.79 -21.46 -6.07
N TYR A 231 14.20 -22.42 -5.24
CA TYR A 231 13.50 -22.73 -4.00
C TYR A 231 13.63 -21.58 -2.99
N LEU A 232 14.84 -21.05 -2.78
CA LEU A 232 15.04 -19.90 -1.91
C LEU A 232 14.31 -18.67 -2.41
N ALA A 233 14.28 -18.42 -3.71
CA ALA A 233 13.46 -17.37 -4.29
C ALA A 233 11.98 -17.59 -3.93
N SER A 234 11.46 -18.81 -4.11
CA SER A 234 10.06 -19.11 -3.80
C SER A 234 9.70 -18.89 -2.31
N ILE A 235 10.60 -19.25 -1.39
CA ILE A 235 10.40 -19.06 0.05
C ILE A 235 10.44 -17.57 0.40
N LEU A 236 11.48 -16.85 -0.03
CA LEU A 236 11.63 -15.43 0.25
C LEU A 236 10.49 -14.59 -0.36
N GLU A 237 9.90 -15.07 -1.46
CA GLU A 237 8.75 -14.44 -2.11
C GLU A 237 7.42 -14.74 -1.43
N ASN A 238 7.17 -16.01 -1.10
CA ASN A 238 5.84 -16.46 -0.70
C ASN A 238 5.75 -16.68 0.81
N ASN A 239 6.75 -17.34 1.40
CA ASN A 239 6.73 -17.75 2.81
C ASN A 239 7.98 -17.30 3.57
N ILE A 240 7.99 -16.02 3.89
CA ILE A 240 9.06 -15.36 4.65
C ILE A 240 9.41 -16.09 5.96
N GLN A 241 8.43 -16.69 6.65
CA GLN A 241 8.65 -17.44 7.88
C GLN A 241 9.30 -18.81 7.65
N ALA A 242 9.11 -19.42 6.47
CA ALA A 242 9.83 -20.64 6.15
C ALA A 242 11.33 -20.37 5.98
N PHE A 243 11.73 -19.15 5.60
CA PHE A 243 13.15 -18.81 5.49
C PHE A 243 13.86 -18.82 6.84
N SER A 244 13.26 -18.20 7.87
CA SER A 244 13.85 -18.16 9.22
C SER A 244 13.87 -19.52 9.91
N ASN A 245 13.10 -20.48 9.41
CA ASN A 245 12.97 -21.85 9.92
C ASN A 245 13.55 -22.90 8.96
N LEU A 246 14.50 -22.53 8.10
CA LEU A 246 15.20 -23.48 7.24
C LEU A 246 15.95 -24.52 8.08
N MET A 247 15.91 -25.77 7.63
CA MET A 247 16.53 -26.93 8.28
C MET A 247 17.55 -27.57 7.36
N ASP A 248 18.70 -27.93 7.92
CA ASP A 248 19.73 -28.67 7.18
C ASP A 248 19.32 -30.14 6.89
N GLU A 249 20.20 -30.89 6.22
CA GLU A 249 19.97 -32.29 5.87
C GLU A 249 19.77 -33.21 7.08
N SER A 250 20.26 -32.81 8.26
CA SER A 250 20.06 -33.49 9.54
C SER A 250 18.73 -33.16 10.21
N GLY A 251 17.97 -32.19 9.68
CA GLY A 251 16.71 -31.72 10.27
C GLY A 251 16.90 -30.68 11.37
N ASP A 252 18.12 -30.17 11.57
CA ASP A 252 18.41 -29.14 12.57
C ASP A 252 18.19 -27.74 11.98
N PHE A 253 17.71 -26.82 12.82
CA PHE A 253 17.48 -25.44 12.40
C PHE A 253 18.79 -24.73 12.06
N LEU A 254 18.84 -24.16 10.87
CA LEU A 254 20.01 -23.46 10.36
C LEU A 254 20.24 -22.12 11.08
N PHE A 255 19.19 -21.52 11.64
CA PHE A 255 19.25 -20.28 12.42
C PHE A 255 18.81 -20.54 13.86
N ASN A 256 19.59 -20.05 14.83
CA ASN A 256 19.16 -20.04 16.22
C ASN A 256 17.96 -19.08 16.42
N GLU A 257 17.21 -19.26 17.51
CA GLU A 257 15.97 -18.49 17.78
C GLU A 257 16.17 -16.97 17.74
N ARG A 258 17.30 -16.46 18.28
CA ARG A 258 17.58 -15.02 18.31
C ARG A 258 17.84 -14.47 16.91
N GLN A 259 18.57 -15.22 16.09
CA GLN A 259 18.87 -14.87 14.71
C GLN A 259 17.61 -14.99 13.84
N ALA A 260 16.84 -16.05 13.98
CA ALA A 260 15.55 -16.24 13.32
C ALA A 260 14.58 -15.07 13.61
N ALA A 261 14.46 -14.65 14.88
CA ALA A 261 13.62 -13.51 15.25
C ALA A 261 14.10 -12.17 14.65
N ARG A 262 15.42 -11.98 14.49
CA ARG A 262 15.98 -10.79 13.82
C ARG A 262 15.73 -10.83 12.32
N ILE A 263 15.90 -12.00 11.69
CA ILE A 263 15.62 -12.24 10.29
C ILE A 263 14.12 -12.02 10.01
N ASP A 264 13.22 -12.56 10.84
CA ASP A 264 11.77 -12.33 10.74
C ASP A 264 11.41 -10.85 10.85
N ARG A 265 12.05 -10.12 11.75
CA ARG A 265 11.83 -8.67 11.90
C ARG A 265 12.31 -7.91 10.66
N ALA A 266 13.48 -8.26 10.14
CA ALA A 266 14.03 -7.65 8.93
C ALA A 266 13.16 -7.98 7.71
N LEU A 267 12.79 -9.25 7.55
CA LEU A 267 11.92 -9.72 6.48
C LEU A 267 10.51 -9.12 6.55
N GLY A 268 9.99 -8.92 7.76
CA GLY A 268 8.70 -8.27 8.00
C GLY A 268 8.72 -6.75 7.77
N ASN A 269 9.88 -6.11 7.76
CA ASN A 269 10.02 -4.67 7.52
C ASN A 269 10.47 -4.33 6.10
N ALA A 270 11.25 -5.20 5.46
CA ALA A 270 11.80 -4.94 4.13
C ALA A 270 10.88 -5.45 2.99
N GLU A 271 10.91 -4.71 1.89
CA GLU A 271 10.08 -4.92 0.70
C GLU A 271 10.71 -5.97 -0.21
N PHE A 272 10.62 -7.26 0.13
CA PHE A 272 11.25 -8.29 -0.72
C PHE A 272 10.42 -8.61 -1.95
N SER A 273 10.68 -7.96 -3.08
CA SER A 273 10.11 -8.39 -4.37
C SER A 273 11.20 -9.05 -5.20
N LEU A 274 11.39 -10.35 -5.03
CA LEU A 274 12.31 -11.12 -5.87
C LEU A 274 11.71 -11.42 -7.26
N GLY A 275 10.38 -11.30 -7.45
CA GLY A 275 9.69 -11.75 -8.66
C GLY A 275 9.24 -10.67 -9.64
N ARG A 276 8.47 -11.10 -10.65
CA ARG A 276 8.40 -10.45 -11.97
C ARG A 276 7.55 -9.17 -12.07
N GLY A 277 6.78 -8.76 -11.05
CA GLY A 277 5.84 -7.64 -11.16
C GLY A 277 5.88 -6.67 -9.98
N GLY A 278 6.35 -5.43 -10.20
CA GLY A 278 6.26 -4.34 -9.23
C GLY A 278 4.90 -3.64 -9.20
N TYR A 279 3.84 -4.28 -9.71
CA TYR A 279 2.51 -3.70 -9.72
C TYR A 279 1.87 -3.82 -8.35
N GLN A 280 1.53 -2.69 -7.74
CA GLN A 280 1.04 -2.69 -6.38
C GLN A 280 -0.42 -3.19 -6.32
N PRO A 281 -0.74 -4.16 -5.44
CA PRO A 281 -2.07 -4.73 -5.32
C PRO A 281 -3.17 -3.70 -5.07
N THR A 282 -2.88 -2.66 -4.29
CA THR A 282 -3.78 -1.53 -4.00
C THR A 282 -4.31 -0.88 -5.28
N GLU A 283 -3.42 -0.65 -6.24
CA GLU A 283 -3.76 0.03 -7.49
C GLU A 283 -4.59 -0.89 -8.40
N PHE A 284 -4.29 -2.19 -8.39
CA PHE A 284 -5.08 -3.17 -9.12
C PHE A 284 -6.53 -3.20 -8.61
N ILE A 285 -6.69 -3.35 -7.30
CA ILE A 285 -7.99 -3.40 -6.64
C ILE A 285 -8.79 -2.15 -6.98
N LYS A 286 -8.17 -0.96 -6.85
CA LYS A 286 -8.82 0.31 -7.16
C LYS A 286 -9.29 0.42 -8.61
N ARG A 287 -8.49 -0.03 -9.58
CA ARG A 287 -8.72 0.23 -11.01
C ARG A 287 -9.52 -0.85 -11.73
N TYR A 288 -9.32 -2.11 -11.34
CA TYR A 288 -9.75 -3.25 -12.15
C TYR A 288 -10.76 -4.16 -11.45
N LEU A 289 -10.92 -4.06 -10.14
CA LEU A 289 -12.00 -4.75 -9.45
C LEU A 289 -13.24 -3.83 -9.37
N PRO A 290 -14.46 -4.40 -9.47
CA PRO A 290 -15.68 -3.64 -9.25
C PRO A 290 -15.70 -2.95 -7.88
N LYS A 291 -16.38 -1.82 -7.80
CA LYS A 291 -16.63 -1.15 -6.51
C LYS A 291 -17.40 -2.11 -5.60
N HIS A 292 -17.03 -2.16 -4.32
CA HIS A 292 -17.62 -3.08 -3.35
C HIS A 292 -17.41 -4.57 -3.69
N PHE A 293 -16.39 -4.89 -4.49
CA PHE A 293 -15.95 -6.28 -4.70
C PHE A 293 -15.68 -6.99 -3.36
N PHE A 294 -15.11 -6.26 -2.40
CA PHE A 294 -14.99 -6.69 -1.00
C PHE A 294 -16.13 -6.09 -0.18
N GLY A 295 -17.02 -6.95 0.34
CA GLY A 295 -18.08 -6.55 1.25
C GLY A 295 -17.55 -6.13 2.62
N LEU A 296 -16.40 -6.69 3.04
CA LEU A 296 -15.72 -6.32 4.27
C LEU A 296 -14.22 -6.17 4.07
N MET A 297 -13.64 -5.17 4.72
CA MET A 297 -12.20 -5.00 4.89
C MET A 297 -11.85 -5.01 6.37
N ILE A 298 -11.04 -5.96 6.81
CA ILE A 298 -10.49 -6.03 8.15
C ILE A 298 -9.10 -5.40 8.16
N VAL A 299 -8.85 -4.47 9.08
CA VAL A 299 -7.55 -3.83 9.26
C VAL A 299 -6.99 -4.23 10.61
N ASP A 300 -6.02 -5.13 10.61
CA ASP A 300 -5.28 -5.52 11.80
C ASP A 300 -4.20 -4.49 12.13
N GLU A 301 -3.97 -4.27 13.43
CA GLU A 301 -3.12 -3.20 13.96
C GLU A 301 -3.42 -1.82 13.35
N GLY A 302 -4.69 -1.42 13.37
CA GLY A 302 -5.18 -0.19 12.75
C GLY A 302 -4.44 1.10 13.15
N HIS A 303 -3.81 1.11 14.34
CA HIS A 303 -3.00 2.23 14.82
C HIS A 303 -1.77 2.51 13.94
N GLU A 304 -1.28 1.54 13.17
CA GLU A 304 -0.17 1.73 12.23
C GLU A 304 -0.51 2.69 11.07
N TYR A 305 -1.80 2.95 10.83
CA TYR A 305 -2.29 3.79 9.73
C TYR A 305 -2.71 5.19 10.19
N LYS A 306 -2.42 5.57 11.43
CA LYS A 306 -2.86 6.83 12.05
C LYS A 306 -2.18 8.09 11.51
N ASN A 307 -0.96 7.97 10.97
CA ASN A 307 -0.16 9.14 10.58
C ASN A 307 -0.65 9.79 9.27
N TYR A 308 -0.50 11.11 9.16
CA TYR A 308 -0.74 11.84 7.91
C TYR A 308 0.37 11.59 6.89
N GLY A 309 0.01 11.52 5.60
CA GLY A 309 0.98 11.47 4.51
C GLY A 309 1.78 10.17 4.34
N THR A 310 1.58 9.13 5.18
CA THR A 310 2.26 7.85 4.97
C THR A 310 1.66 7.10 3.79
N ALA A 311 2.52 6.49 2.95
CA ALA A 311 2.06 5.71 1.78
C ALA A 311 1.10 4.58 2.19
N GLN A 312 1.35 3.93 3.33
CA GLN A 312 0.49 2.88 3.89
C GLN A 312 -0.87 3.43 4.35
N GLY A 313 -0.90 4.57 5.05
CA GLY A 313 -2.16 5.20 5.45
C GLY A 313 -3.00 5.64 4.25
N GLN A 314 -2.36 6.19 3.20
CA GLN A 314 -3.06 6.54 1.96
C GLN A 314 -3.61 5.29 1.24
N ALA A 315 -2.80 4.23 1.12
CA ALA A 315 -3.22 2.97 0.52
C ALA A 315 -4.39 2.33 1.29
N MET A 316 -4.36 2.35 2.62
CA MET A 316 -5.46 1.87 3.47
C MET A 316 -6.74 2.67 3.22
N GLY A 317 -6.67 4.00 3.13
CA GLY A 317 -7.84 4.84 2.81
C GLY A 317 -8.43 4.55 1.41
N VAL A 318 -7.56 4.30 0.42
CA VAL A 318 -8.00 3.89 -0.93
C VAL A 318 -8.73 2.55 -0.89
N LEU A 319 -8.18 1.55 -0.21
CA LEU A 319 -8.83 0.24 -0.09
C LEU A 319 -10.13 0.32 0.72
N ALA A 320 -10.16 1.10 1.80
CA ALA A 320 -11.36 1.35 2.59
C ALA A 320 -12.49 1.91 1.73
N ARG A 321 -12.17 2.75 0.73
CA ARG A 321 -13.15 3.27 -0.22
C ARG A 321 -13.61 2.26 -1.27
N CYS A 322 -12.79 1.26 -1.58
CA CYS A 322 -13.12 0.18 -2.50
C CYS A 322 -13.98 -0.91 -1.83
N ALA A 323 -13.80 -1.10 -0.53
CA ALA A 323 -14.62 -2.00 0.29
C ALA A 323 -15.98 -1.37 0.63
N GLU A 324 -16.95 -2.21 0.97
CA GLU A 324 -18.27 -1.75 1.40
C GLU A 324 -18.31 -1.39 2.89
N LYS A 325 -17.64 -2.20 3.72
CA LYS A 325 -17.52 -1.99 5.18
C LYS A 325 -16.09 -2.17 5.63
N VAL A 326 -15.72 -1.48 6.71
CA VAL A 326 -14.39 -1.58 7.31
C VAL A 326 -14.46 -1.96 8.79
N LEU A 327 -13.72 -2.97 9.19
CA LEU A 327 -13.54 -3.39 10.58
C LEU A 327 -12.08 -3.17 10.99
N CYS A 328 -11.84 -2.20 11.88
CA CYS A 328 -10.52 -1.85 12.35
C CYS A 328 -10.23 -2.53 13.70
N LEU A 329 -9.13 -3.29 13.79
CA LEU A 329 -8.69 -3.97 15.00
C LEU A 329 -7.47 -3.26 15.56
N THR A 330 -7.49 -2.90 16.84
CA THR A 330 -6.32 -2.33 17.51
C THR A 330 -6.31 -2.64 19.00
N GLY A 331 -5.11 -2.78 19.58
CA GLY A 331 -4.94 -2.78 21.04
C GLY A 331 -4.67 -1.41 21.63
N THR A 332 -4.30 -0.46 20.80
CA THR A 332 -3.86 0.89 21.21
C THR A 332 -4.44 1.89 20.24
N LEU A 333 -5.73 2.19 20.40
CA LEU A 333 -6.43 3.14 19.54
C LEU A 333 -5.75 4.53 19.50
N MET A 334 -5.03 4.92 20.56
CA MET A 334 -4.30 6.18 20.65
C MET A 334 -2.89 5.96 21.20
N GLY A 335 -1.89 6.61 20.60
CA GLY A 335 -0.50 6.65 21.09
C GLY A 335 -0.21 7.83 22.01
N GLY A 336 -1.24 8.39 22.66
CA GLY A 336 -1.11 9.54 23.57
C GLY A 336 -1.32 10.92 22.93
N TYR A 337 -1.67 11.00 21.64
CA TYR A 337 -2.00 12.26 20.93
C TYR A 337 -3.40 12.17 20.31
N ALA A 338 -4.16 13.27 20.34
CA ALA A 338 -5.49 13.33 19.71
C ALA A 338 -5.42 13.29 18.18
N GLU A 339 -4.30 13.74 17.59
CA GLU A 339 -4.04 13.69 16.14
C GLU A 339 -4.07 12.26 15.58
N ASP A 340 -3.65 11.28 16.39
CA ASP A 340 -3.65 9.86 16.02
C ASP A 340 -5.05 9.36 15.63
N LEU A 341 -6.09 9.87 16.30
CA LEU A 341 -7.48 9.49 15.96
C LEU A 341 -7.94 10.16 14.67
N PHE A 342 -7.58 11.43 14.47
CA PHE A 342 -8.16 12.26 13.42
C PHE A 342 -8.01 11.62 12.04
N TYR A 343 -6.79 11.26 11.64
CA TYR A 343 -6.60 10.72 10.29
C TYR A 343 -7.04 9.26 10.16
N LEU A 344 -7.07 8.49 11.25
CA LEU A 344 -7.66 7.14 11.22
C LEU A 344 -9.17 7.23 10.98
N LEU A 345 -9.86 8.09 11.73
CA LEU A 345 -11.29 8.35 11.58
C LEU A 345 -11.63 8.93 10.20
N TRP A 346 -10.81 9.86 9.69
CA TRP A 346 -10.96 10.38 8.33
C TRP A 346 -10.96 9.29 7.26
N ARG A 347 -10.13 8.26 7.41
CA ARG A 347 -10.04 7.15 6.46
C ARG A 347 -11.19 6.17 6.59
N LEU A 348 -11.68 5.96 7.81
CA LEU A 348 -12.77 5.02 8.11
C LEU A 348 -14.15 5.60 7.79
N TRP A 349 -14.37 6.88 8.11
CA TRP A 349 -15.67 7.54 7.98
C TRP A 349 -15.52 9.03 7.64
N PRO A 350 -15.06 9.37 6.42
CA PRO A 350 -14.83 10.76 6.02
C PRO A 350 -16.10 11.61 6.04
N GLN A 351 -17.25 11.03 5.70
CA GLN A 351 -18.54 11.75 5.63
C GLN A 351 -18.91 12.39 6.99
N MET A 352 -18.81 11.63 8.08
CA MET A 352 -19.09 12.13 9.43
C MET A 352 -18.10 13.23 9.84
N MET A 353 -16.82 13.10 9.47
CA MET A 353 -15.82 14.15 9.76
C MET A 353 -16.15 15.46 9.02
N ILE A 354 -16.61 15.37 7.77
CA ILE A 354 -17.02 16.53 6.96
C ILE A 354 -18.26 17.20 7.57
N GLU A 355 -19.25 16.41 8.00
CA GLU A 355 -20.44 16.91 8.70
C GLU A 355 -20.10 17.66 10.01
N ASP A 356 -19.05 17.21 10.71
CA ASP A 356 -18.53 17.87 11.91
C ASP A 356 -17.64 19.10 11.59
N GLY A 357 -17.54 19.50 10.31
CA GLY A 357 -16.83 20.71 9.87
C GLY A 357 -15.34 20.51 9.59
N TYR A 358 -14.84 19.27 9.66
CA TYR A 358 -13.46 18.96 9.29
C TYR A 358 -13.37 18.80 7.76
N VAL A 359 -12.77 19.79 7.09
CA VAL A 359 -12.66 19.80 5.62
C VAL A 359 -11.25 20.12 5.14
N TYR A 360 -10.98 19.80 3.88
CA TYR A 360 -9.75 20.24 3.21
C TYR A 360 -9.68 21.76 3.16
N ASN A 361 -8.48 22.31 3.37
CA ASN A 361 -8.23 23.73 3.15
C ASN A 361 -7.98 24.04 1.66
N LYS A 362 -7.82 25.33 1.35
CA LYS A 362 -7.52 25.83 -0.01
C LYS A 362 -6.25 25.21 -0.63
N ALA A 363 -5.34 24.68 0.19
CA ALA A 363 -4.13 24.00 -0.24
C ALA A 363 -4.32 22.46 -0.38
N ASN A 364 -5.56 21.95 -0.35
CA ASN A 364 -5.89 20.52 -0.41
C ASN A 364 -5.19 19.69 0.68
N THR A 365 -5.04 20.24 1.88
CA THR A 365 -4.51 19.51 3.05
C THR A 365 -5.51 19.51 4.20
N LEU A 366 -5.39 18.52 5.09
CA LEU A 366 -6.21 18.41 6.30
C LEU A 366 -5.54 18.98 7.55
N GLY A 367 -4.38 19.65 7.41
CA GLY A 367 -3.63 20.14 8.57
C GLY A 367 -4.43 21.11 9.46
N THR A 368 -5.22 21.99 8.85
CA THR A 368 -6.12 22.91 9.58
C THR A 368 -7.23 22.17 10.31
N ALA A 369 -7.81 21.15 9.68
CA ALA A 369 -8.86 20.32 10.27
C ALA A 369 -8.32 19.45 11.42
N GLY A 370 -7.14 18.85 11.25
CA GLY A 370 -6.45 18.12 12.32
C GLY A 370 -6.13 19.02 13.53
N MET A 371 -5.68 20.26 13.27
CA MET A 371 -5.49 21.27 14.32
C MET A 371 -6.79 21.66 15.04
N ALA A 372 -7.89 21.82 14.30
CA ALA A 372 -9.20 22.12 14.88
C ALA A 372 -9.70 20.95 15.75
N PHE A 373 -9.61 19.72 15.24
CA PHE A 373 -9.93 18.50 15.98
C PHE A 373 -9.11 18.39 17.28
N MET A 374 -7.80 18.65 17.22
CA MET A 374 -6.94 18.66 18.41
C MET A 374 -7.31 19.76 19.41
N LYS A 375 -7.74 20.95 18.97
CA LYS A 375 -8.23 22.00 19.88
C LYS A 375 -9.51 21.57 20.60
N GLN A 376 -10.40 20.91 19.87
CA GLN A 376 -11.71 20.51 20.37
C GLN A 376 -11.62 19.29 21.31
N HIS A 377 -10.86 18.27 20.91
CA HIS A 377 -10.81 16.96 21.57
C HIS A 377 -9.50 16.67 22.31
N GLY A 378 -8.50 17.56 22.21
CA GLY A 378 -7.22 17.45 22.88
C GLY A 378 -6.93 18.61 23.84
N VAL A 379 -5.75 18.53 24.45
CA VAL A 379 -5.10 19.51 25.33
C VAL A 379 -3.85 19.97 24.59
N LEU A 380 -3.89 21.16 24.02
CA LEU A 380 -2.72 21.77 23.39
C LEU A 380 -1.90 22.50 24.44
N LYS A 381 -0.65 22.09 24.63
CA LYS A 381 0.35 22.85 25.39
C LYS A 381 1.14 23.71 24.42
N GLU A 382 0.97 25.02 24.50
CA GLU A 382 1.77 25.99 23.75
C GLU A 382 3.03 26.34 24.55
N ILE A 383 4.20 25.97 24.03
CA ILE A 383 5.49 26.32 24.62
C ILE A 383 5.99 27.55 23.87
N VAL A 384 5.83 28.73 24.45
CA VAL A 384 6.42 29.96 23.93
C VAL A 384 7.86 30.04 24.44
N ARG A 385 8.84 29.85 23.55
CA ARG A 385 10.23 30.18 23.86
C ARG A 385 10.44 31.66 23.57
N LEU A 386 10.62 32.44 24.64
CA LEU A 386 11.08 33.82 24.55
C LEU A 386 12.60 33.80 24.41
N LEU A 387 13.09 34.18 23.24
CA LEU A 387 14.51 34.51 23.07
C LEU A 387 14.72 35.90 23.69
N VAL A 388 15.30 35.95 24.89
CA VAL A 388 15.80 37.20 25.46
C VAL A 388 17.05 37.57 24.68
N GLY A 389 16.94 38.55 23.78
CA GLY A 389 18.10 39.14 23.14
C GLY A 389 18.92 39.89 24.19
N SER A 390 20.23 39.67 24.22
CA SER A 390 21.15 40.50 24.99
C SER A 390 21.04 41.95 24.51
N THR A 391 20.83 42.85 25.46
CA THR A 391 20.71 44.29 25.22
C THR A 391 22.04 44.85 24.73
N VAL A 392 22.17 45.10 23.43
CA VAL A 392 23.17 46.04 22.91
C VAL A 392 22.47 47.38 22.72
N LYS A 393 23.02 48.42 23.33
CA LYS A 393 22.50 49.79 23.42
C LYS A 393 21.84 50.26 22.10
N GLY A 394 20.55 50.61 22.17
CA GLY A 394 19.96 51.60 21.26
C GLY A 394 18.86 51.14 20.28
N ARG A 395 18.52 49.85 20.14
CA ARG A 395 17.35 49.44 19.33
C ARG A 395 16.60 48.28 19.98
N SER A 396 15.33 48.51 20.31
CA SER A 396 14.42 47.48 20.82
C SER A 396 14.21 46.38 19.77
N ALA A 397 14.87 45.24 19.95
CA ALA A 397 14.62 44.06 19.13
C ALA A 397 13.33 43.38 19.61
N VAL A 398 12.34 43.27 18.72
CA VAL A 398 11.10 42.52 18.98
C VAL A 398 11.46 41.05 19.25
N PRO A 399 11.07 40.47 20.40
CA PRO A 399 11.41 39.09 20.71
C PRO A 399 10.74 38.14 19.70
N LYS A 400 11.55 37.36 18.98
CA LYS A 400 11.04 36.27 18.14
C LYS A 400 10.45 35.18 19.04
N ARG A 401 9.12 35.11 19.09
CA ARG A 401 8.39 33.99 19.71
C ARG A 401 8.49 32.78 18.79
N SER A 402 9.07 31.69 19.28
CA SER A 402 8.86 30.37 18.67
C SER A 402 7.88 29.59 19.55
N ALA A 403 6.79 29.12 18.97
CA ALA A 403 5.77 28.34 19.66
C ALA A 403 5.91 26.87 19.26
N THR A 404 6.21 25.99 20.21
CA THR A 404 6.13 24.53 20.03
C THR A 404 4.85 24.03 20.67
N LYS A 405 3.94 23.45 19.89
CA LYS A 405 2.66 22.91 20.40
C LYS A 405 2.81 21.41 20.62
N CYS A 406 2.49 20.93 21.82
CA CYS A 406 2.47 19.51 22.16
C CYS A 406 1.07 19.14 22.67
N ALA A 407 0.42 18.12 22.07
CA ALA A 407 -0.99 17.81 22.31
C ALA A 407 -1.14 16.55 23.19
N ARG A 408 -1.86 16.61 24.31
CA ARG A 408 -2.30 15.42 25.08
C ARG A 408 -3.81 15.26 24.96
N PRO A 409 -4.43 14.06 25.06
CA PRO A 409 -5.88 13.92 24.95
C PRO A 409 -6.61 14.54 26.15
N LYS A 410 -7.82 15.06 25.94
CA LYS A 410 -8.79 15.31 27.02
C LYS A 410 -9.57 14.01 27.31
N PRO A 411 -10.06 13.78 28.56
CA PRO A 411 -11.05 12.74 28.79
C PRO A 411 -12.27 13.02 27.90
N PRO A 412 -12.81 12.03 27.17
CA PRO A 412 -13.72 12.32 26.09
C PRO A 412 -15.11 12.81 26.48
N ASP A 413 -15.61 13.78 25.72
CA ASP A 413 -17.02 13.85 25.37
C ASP A 413 -17.21 13.24 23.95
N PHE A 414 -16.75 11.98 23.77
CA PHE A 414 -16.77 11.26 22.48
C PHE A 414 -18.13 10.57 22.22
N ARG A 415 -19.27 11.07 22.69
CA ARG A 415 -20.54 10.31 22.60
C ARG A 415 -20.90 9.85 21.18
N ARG A 416 -20.63 10.67 20.15
CA ARG A 416 -20.87 10.33 18.74
C ARG A 416 -19.83 9.34 18.18
N TRP A 417 -18.54 9.55 18.49
CA TRP A 417 -17.40 8.76 17.99
C TRP A 417 -17.19 7.42 18.73
N ALA A 418 -17.53 7.36 20.01
CA ALA A 418 -17.50 6.15 20.84
C ALA A 418 -18.48 5.10 20.33
N SER A 419 -19.55 5.51 19.65
CA SER A 419 -20.45 4.59 18.97
C SER A 419 -19.76 3.81 17.84
N CYS A 420 -18.60 4.24 17.34
CA CYS A 420 -17.80 3.52 16.35
C CYS A 420 -16.74 2.61 16.98
N ALA A 421 -16.37 2.82 18.25
CA ALA A 421 -15.29 2.11 18.92
C ALA A 421 -15.82 1.28 20.09
N MET A 422 -15.86 -0.03 19.89
CA MET A 422 -16.23 -0.98 20.94
C MET A 422 -14.98 -1.35 21.75
N CYS A 423 -15.02 -1.05 23.05
CA CYS A 423 -13.94 -1.40 23.96
C CYS A 423 -14.26 -2.70 24.70
N CYS A 424 -13.35 -3.68 24.66
CA CYS A 424 -13.37 -4.77 25.63
C CYS A 424 -12.55 -4.30 26.84
N ARG A 425 -13.16 -4.23 28.02
CA ARG A 425 -12.41 -4.22 29.28
C ARG A 425 -12.12 -5.65 29.70
#